data_AF-A0A955NTT8-F1
#
_entry.id   AF-A0A955NTT8-F1
#
_cell.length_a   1.000
_cell.length_b   1.000
_cell.length_c   1.000
_cell.angle_alpha   90.00
_cell.angle_beta   90.00
_cell.angle_gamma   90.00
#
_symmetry.space_group_name_H-M   'P 1'
#
loop_
_entity.id
_entity.type
_entity.pdbx_description
1 polymer ?
#
loop_
_entity_poly.entity_id
_entity_poly.type
_entity_poly.pdbx_seq_one_letter_code
_entity_poly.pdbx_strand_id
1 'polypeptide(L)' 'QMEFELGGMTKNHKGVEVIGFELEGEVDRLHFGIGDDKKHSNGELFLGAEVEFEIHAEAVKVE' A
#
# COMPACT_ATOMS: atom_id res chain seq x y z
N GLN A 1 -2.38 4.51 10.81
CA GLN A 1 -1.52 5.73 10.67
C GLN A 1 -0.69 5.58 9.39
N MET A 2 0.14 6.54 8.96
CA MET A 2 0.94 6.41 7.72
C MET A 2 2.39 6.78 8.00
N GLU A 3 3.30 5.87 7.66
CA GLU A 3 4.75 6.01 7.79
C GLU A 3 5.39 5.95 6.40
N PHE A 4 6.42 6.76 6.19
CA PHE A 4 7.06 6.91 4.88
C PHE A 4 8.56 6.95 5.03
N GLU A 5 9.24 6.11 4.25
CA GLU A 5 10.70 6.07 4.19
C GLU A 5 11.21 6.25 2.75
N LEU A 6 12.22 7.11 2.59
CA LEU A 6 12.94 7.23 1.33
C LEU A 6 14.06 6.18 1.29
N GLY A 7 13.87 5.14 0.47
CA GLY A 7 14.84 4.05 0.28
C GLY A 7 16.14 4.46 -0.42
N GLY A 8 16.22 5.70 -0.92
CA GLY A 8 17.42 6.30 -1.49
C GLY A 8 17.35 6.52 -2.99
N MET A 9 18.42 7.12 -3.53
CA MET A 9 18.57 7.42 -4.96
C MET A 9 19.68 6.55 -5.55
N THR A 10 19.38 5.86 -6.66
CA THR A 10 20.36 5.04 -7.39
C THR A 10 20.20 5.21 -8.90
N LYS A 11 21.04 4.55 -9.69
CA LYS A 11 20.90 4.49 -11.15
C LYS A 11 20.61 3.06 -11.58
N ASN A 12 19.65 2.89 -12.49
CA ASN A 12 19.42 1.57 -13.09
C ASN A 12 20.53 1.21 -14.09
N HIS A 13 20.48 0.00 -14.64
CA HIS A 13 21.46 -0.51 -15.62
C HIS A 13 21.54 0.29 -16.93
N LYS A 14 20.61 1.23 -17.16
CA LYS A 14 20.60 2.15 -18.31
C LYS A 14 21.16 3.55 -17.96
N GLY A 15 21.64 3.74 -16.74
CA GLY A 15 22.18 5.01 -16.24
C GLY A 15 21.13 6.03 -15.83
N VAL A 16 19.84 5.66 -15.82
CA VAL A 16 18.74 6.55 -15.46
C VAL A 16 18.57 6.57 -13.94
N GLU A 17 18.34 7.76 -13.39
CA GLU A 17 18.09 7.96 -11.96
C GLU A 17 16.76 7.31 -11.55
N VAL A 18 16.83 6.53 -10.48
CA VAL A 18 15.71 5.84 -9.85
C VAL A 18 15.65 6.26 -8.39
N ILE A 19 14.45 6.64 -7.94
CA ILE A 19 14.15 6.97 -6.54
C ILE A 19 13.30 5.82 -6.00
N GLY A 20 13.82 5.13 -4.98
CA GLY A 20 13.05 4.14 -4.23
C GLY A 20 12.35 4.79 -3.04
N PHE A 21 11.10 4.42 -2.79
CA PHE A 21 10.41 4.78 -1.56
C PHE A 21 9.51 3.66 -1.07
N GLU A 22 9.31 3.67 0.24
CA GLU A 22 8.49 2.73 0.98
C GLU A 22 7.43 3.51 1.74
N LEU A 23 6.19 3.03 1.68
CA LEU A 23 5.06 3.60 2.37
C LEU A 23 4.33 2.47 3.10
N GLU A 24 4.30 2.57 4.42
CA GLU A 24 3.47 1.72 5.26
C GLU A 24 2.26 2.50 5.74
N GLY A 25 1.13 1.82 5.80
CA GLY A 25 -0.07 2.46 6.29
C GLY A 25 -1.16 1.48 6.66
N GLU A 26 -2.18 2.04 7.30
CA GLU A 26 -3.29 1.30 7.84
C GLU A 26 -4.59 2.04 7.49
N VAL A 27 -5.58 1.29 7.02
CA VAL A 27 -6.86 1.82 6.58
C VAL A 27 -8.01 0.94 7.03
N ASP A 28 -9.11 1.56 7.44
CA ASP A 28 -10.35 0.85 7.71
C ASP A 28 -11.14 0.67 6.40
N ARG A 29 -11.22 -0.58 5.93
CA ARG A 29 -11.88 -0.96 4.67
C ARG A 29 -13.37 -0.64 4.64
N LEU A 30 -14.02 -0.54 5.81
CA LEU A 30 -15.45 -0.25 5.92
C LEU A 30 -15.76 1.20 5.53
N HIS A 31 -14.84 2.15 5.75
CA HIS A 31 -14.98 3.52 5.23
C HIS A 31 -15.10 3.59 3.71
N PHE A 32 -14.58 2.58 3.00
CA PHE A 32 -14.60 2.48 1.55
C PHE A 32 -15.72 1.55 1.04
N GLY A 33 -16.58 1.04 1.92
CA GLY A 33 -17.64 0.08 1.57
C GLY A 33 -17.11 -1.29 1.11
N ILE A 34 -15.84 -1.61 1.39
CA ILE A 34 -15.22 -2.86 0.95
C ILE A 34 -15.57 -3.96 1.96
N GLY A 35 -16.32 -4.96 1.51
CA GLY A 35 -16.73 -6.10 2.34
C GLY A 35 -17.76 -5.76 3.41
N ASP A 36 -18.58 -4.72 3.18
CA ASP A 36 -19.80 -4.39 3.94
C ASP A 36 -21.03 -5.15 3.39
N ASP A 37 -20.81 -6.25 2.67
CA ASP A 37 -21.90 -7.11 2.25
C ASP A 37 -22.40 -7.88 3.46
N LYS A 38 -23.59 -7.48 3.93
CA LYS A 38 -24.48 -8.12 4.91
C LYS A 38 -24.80 -9.61 4.63
N LYS A 39 -24.06 -10.28 3.74
CA LYS A 39 -24.24 -11.65 3.26
C LYS A 39 -23.33 -12.68 3.93
N HIS A 40 -22.38 -12.27 4.77
CA HIS A 40 -21.54 -13.20 5.53
C HIS A 40 -22.05 -13.45 6.97
N SER A 41 -23.29 -13.10 7.27
CA SER A 41 -23.98 -13.40 8.55
C SER A 41 -24.40 -14.87 8.68
N ASN A 42 -23.68 -15.78 8.02
CA ASN A 42 -23.93 -17.22 8.02
C ASN A 42 -22.79 -18.01 8.71
N GLY A 43 -21.85 -17.30 9.36
CA GLY A 43 -21.14 -17.87 10.49
C GLY A 43 -19.63 -18.16 10.38
N GLU A 44 -18.91 -17.84 9.30
CA GLU A 44 -17.53 -18.39 9.19
C GLU A 44 -16.40 -17.46 8.73
N LEU A 45 -16.61 -16.16 8.48
CA LEU A 45 -15.48 -15.25 8.19
C LEU A 45 -15.66 -13.88 8.85
N PHE A 46 -14.98 -13.69 9.99
CA PHE A 46 -14.79 -12.38 10.60
C PHE A 46 -13.49 -11.78 10.06
N LEU A 47 -13.59 -11.04 8.95
CA LEU A 47 -12.45 -10.26 8.46
C LEU A 47 -12.39 -8.94 9.24
N GLY A 48 -11.23 -8.63 9.83
CA GLY A 48 -10.98 -7.36 10.49
C GLY A 48 -11.32 -6.17 9.59
N ALA A 49 -11.76 -5.06 10.20
CA ALA A 49 -12.04 -3.82 9.48
C ALA A 49 -10.74 -3.13 9.03
N GLU A 50 -9.71 -3.24 9.86
CA GLU A 50 -8.38 -2.69 9.65
C GLU A 50 -7.59 -3.48 8.59
N VAL A 51 -6.93 -2.76 7.70
CA VAL A 51 -6.08 -3.30 6.64
C VAL A 51 -4.75 -2.55 6.69
N GLU A 52 -3.70 -3.27 7.06
CA GLU A 52 -2.32 -2.82 6.92
C GLU A 52 -1.86 -3.03 5.46
N PHE A 53 -1.13 -2.07 4.92
CA PHE A 53 -0.55 -2.13 3.59
C PHE A 53 0.87 -1.59 3.57
N GLU A 54 1.67 -2.13 2.66
CA GLU A 54 3.06 -1.76 2.41
C GLU A 54 3.21 -1.54 0.90
N ILE A 55 3.74 -0.38 0.51
CA ILE A 55 3.97 -0.02 -0.89
C ILE A 55 5.46 0.23 -1.07
N HIS A 56 6.10 -0.61 -1.87
CA HIS A 56 7.43 -0.32 -2.41
C HIS A 56 7.29 0.16 -3.84
N ALA A 57 7.86 1.33 -4.13
CA ALA A 57 7.81 1.91 -5.45
C ALA A 57 9.17 2.46 -5.87
N GLU A 58 9.46 2.30 -7.16
CA GLU A 58 10.59 2.91 -7.82
C GLU A 58 10.08 3.93 -8.85
N ALA A 59 10.45 5.19 -8.69
CA ALA A 59 10.14 6.25 -9.63
C ALA A 59 11.37 6.57 -10.50
N VAL A 60 11.15 6.66 -11.80
CA VAL A 60 12.17 7.02 -12.79
C VAL A 60 11.77 8.35 -13.41
N LYS A 61 12.69 9.32 -13.45
CA LYS A 61 12.43 10.59 -14.15
C LYS A 61 12.44 10.34 -15.66
N VAL A 62 11.33 10.61 -16.34
CA VAL A 62 11.21 10.59 -17.80
C VAL A 62 11.17 12.03 -18.29
N GLU A 63 12.06 12.40 -19.22
CA GLU A 63 12.08 13.71 -19.89
C GLU A 63 11.15 13.76 -21.10
#